data_AF-A0A498D9T1-F1
#
_entry.id   AF-A0A498D9T1-F1
#
_cell.length_a   1.000
_cell.length_b   1.000
_cell.length_c   1.000
_cell.angle_alpha   90.00
_cell.angle_beta   90.00
_cell.angle_gamma   90.00
#
_symmetry.space_group_name_H-M   'P 1'
#
loop_
_entity.id
_entity.type
_entity.pdbx_description
1 polymer ?
#
loop_
_entity_poly.entity_id
_entity_poly.type
_entity_poly.pdbx_seq_one_letter_code
_entity_poly.pdbx_strand_id
1 'polypeptide(L)'
;MLGLYSQFEYNEEKHSVSFQVNNCPFKEAVTINPDLICQMHHAFIKGMFQALFNDVELFMEENTIANGCENCLYTANIPGV
;
A
#
# COMPACT_ATOMS: atom_id res chain seq x y z
N MET A 1 -8.75 -12.71 7.13
CA MET A 1 -7.77 -12.68 6.01
C MET A 1 -6.39 -12.44 6.59
N LEU A 2 -5.34 -13.14 6.14
CA LEU A 2 -3.96 -12.85 6.56
C LEU A 2 -3.48 -11.56 5.86
N GLY A 3 -2.73 -10.69 6.56
CA GLY A 3 -2.47 -9.31 6.10
C GLY A 3 -1.70 -9.16 4.79
N LEU A 4 -0.95 -10.19 4.36
CA LEU A 4 -0.16 -10.20 3.13
C LEU A 4 -0.80 -10.93 1.94
N TYR A 5 -1.99 -11.52 2.11
CA TYR A 5 -2.77 -12.05 0.98
C TYR A 5 -3.64 -10.94 0.39
N SER A 6 -2.99 -9.96 -0.23
CA SER A 6 -3.69 -8.91 -0.97
C SER A 6 -4.16 -9.44 -2.31
N GLN A 7 -5.37 -9.03 -2.71
CA GLN A 7 -5.80 -9.13 -4.09
C GLN A 7 -5.19 -7.95 -4.86
N PHE A 8 -4.61 -8.23 -6.03
CA PHE A 8 -4.03 -7.23 -6.91
C PHE A 8 -4.90 -7.13 -8.16
N GLU A 9 -5.20 -5.91 -8.57
CA GLU A 9 -5.92 -5.60 -9.79
C GLU A 9 -5.02 -4.74 -10.68
N TYR A 10 -4.74 -5.23 -11.89
CA TYR A 10 -3.95 -4.49 -12.87
C TYR A 10 -4.87 -3.72 -13.83
N ASN A 11 -4.57 -2.45 -14.03
CA ASN A 11 -5.21 -1.60 -15.02
C ASN A 11 -4.24 -1.37 -16.19
N GLU A 12 -4.54 -1.98 -17.35
CA GLU A 12 -3.72 -1.89 -18.56
C GLU A 12 -3.65 -0.46 -19.12
N GLU A 13 -4.78 0.27 -19.15
CA GLU A 13 -4.82 1.62 -19.71
C GLU A 13 -3.97 2.62 -18.92
N LYS A 14 -3.90 2.44 -17.60
CA LYS A 14 -3.17 3.32 -16.68
C LYS A 14 -1.78 2.80 -16.31
N HIS A 15 -1.43 1.60 -16.74
CA HIS A 15 -0.23 0.88 -16.29
C HIS A 15 -0.06 0.93 -14.77
N SER A 16 -1.13 0.57 -14.05
CA SER A 16 -1.20 0.70 -12.59
C SER A 16 -1.72 -0.55 -11.92
N VAL A 17 -1.19 -0.87 -10.74
CA VAL A 17 -1.64 -1.98 -9.90
C VAL A 17 -2.28 -1.43 -8.64
N SER A 18 -3.56 -1.77 -8.41
CA SER A 18 -4.28 -1.46 -7.18
C SER A 18 -4.35 -2.68 -6.27
N PHE A 19 -4.15 -2.47 -4.97
CA PHE A 19 -4.15 -3.55 -3.98
C PHE A 19 -4.46 -3.03 -2.58
N GLN A 20 -4.82 -3.93 -1.67
CA GLN A 20 -5.21 -3.58 -0.30
C GLN A 20 -4.39 -4.35 0.75
N VAL A 21 -3.87 -3.62 1.73
CA VAL A 21 -3.22 -4.23 2.89
C VAL A 21 -4.24 -4.33 4.01
N ASN A 22 -4.53 -5.57 4.41
CA ASN A 22 -5.43 -5.86 5.53
C ASN A 22 -4.63 -6.10 6.81
N ASN A 23 -5.28 -6.01 7.96
CA ASN A 23 -4.71 -6.44 9.26
C ASN A 23 -3.33 -5.83 9.56
N CYS A 24 -3.25 -4.50 9.65
CA CYS A 24 -2.05 -3.82 10.12
C CYS A 24 -1.55 -4.47 11.43
N PRO A 25 -0.32 -5.02 11.46
CA PRO A 25 0.23 -5.64 12.67
C PRO A 25 0.35 -4.64 13.84
N PHE A 26 0.38 -3.34 13.50
CA PHE A 26 0.50 -2.23 14.43
C PHE A 26 -0.83 -1.52 14.69
N LYS A 27 -1.99 -2.15 14.42
CA LYS A 27 -3.31 -1.51 14.57
C LYS A 27 -3.57 -0.84 15.93
N GLU A 28 -2.94 -1.31 17.00
CA GLU A 28 -3.04 -0.69 18.32
C GLU A 28 -2.13 0.54 18.42
N ALA A 29 -0.89 0.42 17.94
CA ALA A 29 0.11 1.48 17.97
C ALA A 29 -0.13 2.58 16.91
N VAL A 30 -0.85 2.29 15.83
CA VAL A 30 -1.16 3.27 14.77
C VAL A 30 -2.03 4.41 15.29
N THR A 31 -2.80 4.19 16.36
CA THR A 31 -3.58 5.24 17.02
C THR A 31 -2.71 6.25 17.78
N ILE A 32 -1.47 5.88 18.10
CA ILE A 32 -0.52 6.71 18.87
C ILE A 32 0.41 7.46 17.92
N ASN A 33 0.91 6.79 16.88
CA ASN A 33 1.82 7.38 15.91
C ASN A 33 1.52 6.90 14.47
N PRO A 34 0.40 7.37 13.88
CA PRO A 34 -0.06 6.90 12.58
C PRO A 34 0.93 7.24 11.48
N ASP A 35 1.51 8.44 11.52
CA ASP A 35 2.45 8.91 10.49
C ASP A 35 3.66 7.99 10.38
N LEU A 36 4.32 7.68 11.50
CA LEU A 36 5.50 6.80 11.49
C LEU A 36 5.16 5.41 10.93
N ILE A 37 4.06 4.82 11.39
CA ILE A 37 3.67 3.45 11.02
C ILE A 37 3.22 3.39 9.56
N CYS A 38 2.38 4.30 9.11
CA CYS A 38 1.89 4.34 7.74
C CYS A 38 3.01 4.69 6.75
N GLN A 39 3.90 5.63 7.08
CA GLN A 39 5.06 5.95 6.25
C GLN A 39 6.04 4.77 6.14
N MET A 40 6.25 4.03 7.24
CA MET A 40 7.07 2.82 7.20
C MET A 40 6.49 1.76 6.25
N HIS A 41 5.18 1.49 6.32
CA HIS A 41 4.53 0.56 5.39
C HIS A 41 4.63 1.06 3.94
N HIS A 42 4.36 2.34 3.71
CA HIS A 42 4.49 2.95 2.38
C HIS A 42 5.90 2.77 1.81
N ALA A 43 6.93 3.08 2.60
CA ALA A 43 8.33 2.95 2.19
C ALA A 43 8.72 1.50 1.90
N PHE A 44 8.30 0.56 2.76
CA PHE A 44 8.56 -0.87 2.56
C PHE A 44 7.92 -1.38 1.26
N ILE A 45 6.64 -1.09 1.05
CA ILE A 45 5.89 -1.53 -0.13
C ILE A 45 6.43 -0.87 -1.40
N LYS A 46 6.79 0.42 -1.35
CA LYS A 46 7.42 1.11 -2.47
C LYS A 46 8.72 0.42 -2.86
N GLY A 47 9.55 0.06 -1.87
CA GLY A 47 10.78 -0.71 -2.10
C GLY A 47 10.54 -2.06 -2.76
N MET A 48 9.46 -2.78 -2.40
CA MET A 48 9.11 -4.05 -3.04
C MET A 48 8.81 -3.88 -4.54
N PHE A 49 8.04 -2.86 -4.92
CA PHE A 49 7.77 -2.60 -6.33
C PHE A 49 9.00 -2.10 -7.08
N GLN A 50 9.81 -1.24 -6.45
CA GLN A 50 11.06 -0.73 -7.03
C GLN A 50 12.13 -1.81 -7.24
N ALA A 51 12.04 -2.96 -6.54
CA ALA A 51 12.89 -4.10 -6.80
C ALA A 51 12.50 -4.88 -8.08
N LEU A 52 11.27 -4.68 -8.58
CA LEU A 52 10.72 -5.41 -9.73
C LEU A 52 10.57 -4.53 -10.97
N PHE A 53 10.29 -3.24 -10.79
CA PHE A 53 10.02 -2.28 -11.86
C PHE A 53 10.82 -1.00 -11.65
N ASN A 54 11.14 -0.31 -12.75
CA ASN A 54 11.77 1.01 -12.71
C ASN A 54 10.73 2.11 -12.56
N ASP A 55 11.15 3.26 -12.06
CA ASP A 55 10.36 4.51 -12.04
C ASP A 55 8.97 4.37 -11.39
N VAL A 56 8.85 3.50 -10.38
CA VAL A 56 7.60 3.26 -9.66
C VAL A 56 7.21 4.46 -8.81
N GLU A 57 5.97 4.90 -8.97
CA GLU A 57 5.28 5.78 -8.04
C GLU A 57 4.24 4.98 -7.26
N LEU A 58 4.29 5.08 -5.93
CA LEU A 58 3.32 4.45 -5.04
C LEU A 58 2.46 5.54 -4.41
N PHE A 59 1.15 5.36 -4.48
CA PHE A 59 0.15 6.20 -3.85
C PHE A 59 -0.56 5.37 -2.78
N MET A 60 -0.78 5.97 -1.61
CA MET A 60 -1.68 5.44 -0.59
C MET A 60 -2.93 6.32 -0.63
N GLU A 61 -4.10 5.71 -0.76
CA GLU A 61 -5.35 6.47 -0.66
C GLU A 61 -5.57 6.97 0.77
N GLU A 62 -6.42 8.00 0.96
CA GLU A 62 -6.79 8.51 2.29
C GLU A 62 -7.49 7.46 3.18
N ASN A 63 -7.97 6.36 2.57
CA ASN A 63 -8.54 5.20 3.25
C ASN A 63 -7.43 4.35 3.89
N THR A 64 -7.11 4.67 5.14
CA THR A 64 -6.08 3.98 5.92
C THR A 64 -6.61 3.51 7.27
N ILE A 65 -5.98 2.48 7.83
CA ILE A 65 -6.31 1.98 9.18
C ILE A 65 -6.10 3.06 10.26
N ALA A 66 -5.20 4.03 10.03
CA ALA A 66 -5.05 5.19 10.90
C ALA A 66 -6.31 6.06 10.98
N ASN A 67 -7.09 6.11 9.90
CA ASN A 67 -8.35 6.85 9.80
C ASN A 67 -9.56 6.00 10.20
N GLY A 68 -9.34 4.81 10.78
CA GLY A 68 -10.40 3.91 11.22
C GLY A 68 -10.97 3.00 10.12
N CYS A 69 -10.35 2.97 8.94
CA CYS A 69 -10.72 2.02 7.88
C CYS A 69 -10.26 0.59 8.20
N GLU A 70 -10.87 -0.40 7.56
CA GLU A 70 -10.52 -1.82 7.77
C GLU A 70 -9.21 -2.23 7.08
N ASN A 71 -8.81 -1.47 6.06
CA ASN A 71 -7.67 -1.74 5.21
C ASN A 71 -6.98 -0.44 4.76
N CYS A 72 -5.79 -0.58 4.18
CA CYS A 72 -5.09 0.50 3.50
C CYS A 72 -5.06 0.20 1.99
N LEU A 73 -5.59 1.12 1.18
CA LEU A 73 -5.58 1.00 -0.27
C LEU A 73 -4.34 1.66 -0.87
N TYR A 74 -3.75 0.99 -1.84
CA TYR A 74 -2.57 1.46 -2.56
C TYR A 74 -2.77 1.33 -4.06
N THR A 75 -2.17 2.28 -4.79
CA THR A 75 -2.01 2.20 -6.24
C THR A 75 -0.54 2.42 -6.58
N ALA A 76 0.06 1.47 -7.28
CA ALA A 76 1.40 1.59 -7.82
C ALA A 76 1.31 1.86 -9.32
N ASN A 77 1.83 2.99 -9.78
CA ASN A 77 2.07 3.22 -11.20
C ASN A 77 3.38 2.54 -11.58
N ILE A 78 3.33 1.68 -12.58
CA ILE A 78 4.45 0.85 -13.04
C ILE A 78 4.73 1.14 -14.52
N PRO A 79 5.29 2.32 -14.85
CA PRO A 79 5.61 2.66 -16.23
C PRO A 79 6.62 1.67 -16.81
N GLY A 80 6.31 1.07 -17.97
CA GLY A 80 7.20 0.13 -18.66
C GLY A 80 6.78 -1.34 -18.62
N VAL A 81 5.56 -1.64 -18.17
CA VAL A 81 4.88 -2.94 -18.38
C VAL A 81 3.98 -2.89 -19.60
#